data_AF-A0A9D7X0T7-F1
#
_entry.id   AF-A0A9D7X0T7-F1
#
_cell.length_a   1.000
_cell.length_b   1.000
_cell.length_c   1.000
_cell.angle_alpha   90.00
_cell.angle_beta   90.00
_cell.angle_gamma   90.00
#
_symmetry.space_group_name_H-M   'P 1'
#
loop_
_entity.id
_entity.type
_entity.pdbx_description
1 polymer ?
#
loop_
_entity_poly.entity_id
_entity_poly.type
_entity_poly.pdbx_seq_one_letter_code
_entity_poly.pdbx_strand_id
1 'polypeptide(L)'
;MTSCIQQTKTAEMTTFDSLMQTKVNEFVLVKLTTDMSVLTENEKKMIPMLIEVAQIMDDLYWQQAFRENKVTFLDSLTFIDTQKFAEINYGPWERLNGNKPFLPDYGSKPLGANFYPQEMTKEEFAAWDDPNKTNLYTFIWREEDGSLRSIWYHEVFKESVEQAAGLLIQAASLAEDAGLKKYLELRAKALVTDDYFDSDIAWMDMKNNTIDFVVGPIENYEDELFGYKTAYEAGVLIKDKEWSKRLEKFAAYLPMLQKQLPVDPKYKQEVPATGSDLNAYDIIYSAGSMNAGSKTIAINLPNDERVQLEKGSRRLQLKNAMLAKFDNILLPISGVLIDESQRNHIKFD
;
A
#
# COMPACT_ATOMS: atom_id res chain seq x y z
N MET A 1 -55.10 3.73 31.15
CA MET A 1 -53.72 4.05 30.72
C MET A 1 -53.20 2.87 29.94
N THR A 2 -53.39 2.88 28.62
CA THR A 2 -53.01 1.79 27.74
C THR A 2 -51.62 2.09 27.21
N SER A 3 -50.66 1.24 27.55
CA SER A 3 -49.25 1.34 27.18
C SER A 3 -49.08 1.03 25.69
N CYS A 4 -48.59 2.00 24.91
CA CYS A 4 -48.07 1.75 23.56
C CYS A 4 -46.65 1.21 23.69
N ILE A 5 -46.50 -0.10 23.47
CA ILE A 5 -45.20 -0.72 23.18
C ILE A 5 -44.92 -0.44 21.70
N GLN A 6 -44.01 0.50 21.42
CA GLN A 6 -43.38 0.61 20.11
C GLN A 6 -42.57 -0.67 19.88
N GLN A 7 -43.13 -1.59 19.09
CA GLN A 7 -42.35 -2.63 18.45
C GLN A 7 -41.42 -1.95 17.45
N THR A 8 -40.14 -1.84 17.80
CA THR A 8 -39.07 -1.66 16.84
C THR A 8 -39.05 -2.88 15.93
N LYS A 9 -39.72 -2.77 14.78
CA LYS A 9 -39.53 -3.69 13.65
C LYS A 9 -38.06 -3.61 13.25
N THR A 10 -37.28 -4.62 13.60
CA THR A 10 -36.01 -4.89 12.94
C THR A 10 -36.36 -5.12 11.47
N ALA A 11 -35.85 -4.27 10.57
CA ALA A 11 -36.06 -4.46 9.14
C ALA A 11 -35.51 -5.83 8.73
N GLU A 12 -36.30 -6.63 8.00
CA GLU A 12 -35.83 -7.91 7.48
C GLU A 12 -34.69 -7.67 6.48
N MET A 13 -33.56 -8.33 6.73
CA MET A 13 -32.35 -8.20 5.93
C MET A 13 -32.56 -8.86 4.56
N THR A 14 -32.19 -8.17 3.47
CA THR A 14 -32.34 -8.73 2.12
C THR A 14 -31.31 -9.84 1.85
N THR A 15 -31.51 -10.62 0.77
CA THR A 15 -30.51 -11.60 0.31
C THR A 15 -29.19 -10.92 -0.04
N PHE A 16 -29.22 -9.70 -0.59
CA PHE A 16 -28.02 -8.93 -0.90
C PHE A 16 -27.28 -8.47 0.36
N ASP A 17 -28.01 -7.94 1.36
CA ASP A 17 -27.43 -7.52 2.63
C ASP A 17 -26.74 -8.70 3.35
N SER A 18 -27.37 -9.88 3.33
CA SER A 18 -26.79 -11.10 3.90
C SER A 18 -25.50 -11.54 3.19
N LEU A 19 -25.43 -11.36 1.86
CA LEU A 19 -24.22 -11.59 1.09
C LEU A 19 -23.12 -10.59 1.48
N MET A 20 -23.43 -9.30 1.57
CA MET A 20 -22.46 -8.25 1.94
C MET A 20 -21.91 -8.45 3.36
N GLN A 21 -22.75 -8.86 4.30
CA GLN A 21 -22.29 -9.24 5.64
C GLN A 21 -21.31 -10.42 5.58
N THR A 22 -21.61 -11.45 4.78
CA THR A 22 -20.70 -12.59 4.59
C THR A 22 -19.37 -12.12 3.99
N LYS A 23 -19.42 -11.24 2.99
CA LYS A 23 -18.25 -10.68 2.30
C LYS A 23 -17.35 -9.85 3.20
N VAL A 24 -17.91 -9.00 4.07
CA VAL A 24 -17.13 -8.28 5.08
C VAL A 24 -16.47 -9.26 6.06
N ASN A 25 -17.18 -10.32 6.46
CA ASN A 25 -16.67 -11.31 7.41
C ASN A 25 -15.55 -12.20 6.84
N GLU A 26 -15.31 -12.20 5.53
CA GLU A 26 -14.09 -12.79 4.93
C GLU A 26 -12.82 -12.03 5.37
N PHE A 27 -12.96 -10.78 5.84
CA PHE A 27 -11.88 -9.93 6.34
C PHE A 27 -11.93 -9.87 7.87
N VAL A 28 -11.16 -10.73 8.53
CA VAL A 28 -11.04 -10.72 10.00
C VAL A 28 -10.47 -9.39 10.49
N LEU A 29 -11.18 -8.75 11.43
CA LEU A 29 -10.71 -7.54 12.09
C LEU A 29 -9.56 -7.87 13.05
N VAL A 30 -8.39 -7.29 12.80
CA VAL A 30 -7.21 -7.46 13.65
C VAL A 30 -6.73 -6.10 14.12
N LYS A 31 -6.48 -5.98 15.44
CA LYS A 31 -5.83 -4.80 16.00
C LYS A 31 -4.32 -4.91 15.78
N LEU A 32 -3.77 -3.99 14.99
CA LEU A 32 -2.32 -3.85 14.88
C LEU A 32 -1.76 -3.21 16.15
N THR A 33 -0.71 -3.84 16.71
CA THR A 33 -0.06 -3.38 17.94
C THR A 33 1.45 -3.38 17.77
N THR A 34 2.13 -2.52 18.53
CA THR A 34 3.58 -2.44 18.65
C THR A 34 3.94 -2.11 20.10
N ASP A 35 5.17 -2.38 20.52
CA ASP A 35 5.72 -1.79 21.74
C ASP A 35 6.05 -0.31 21.50
N MET A 36 5.45 0.58 22.29
CA MET A 36 5.68 2.03 22.21
C MET A 36 6.83 2.50 23.11
N SER A 37 7.35 1.63 23.98
CA SER A 37 8.46 1.95 24.89
C SER A 37 9.79 2.14 24.14
N VAL A 38 9.89 1.58 22.94
CA VAL A 38 11.06 1.70 22.05
C VAL A 38 11.18 3.07 21.39
N LEU A 39 10.12 3.89 21.44
CA LEU A 39 10.06 5.21 20.80
C LEU A 39 10.45 6.31 21.77
N THR A 40 11.21 7.30 21.28
CA THR A 40 11.45 8.54 22.03
C THR A 40 10.19 9.39 22.13
N GLU A 41 10.15 10.37 23.06
CA GLU A 41 9.00 11.27 23.19
C GLU A 41 8.75 12.10 21.93
N ASN A 42 9.81 12.42 21.18
CA ASN A 42 9.69 13.09 19.89
C ASN A 42 9.14 12.14 18.81
N GLU A 43 9.60 10.89 18.77
CA GLU A 43 9.06 9.86 17.87
C GLU A 43 7.57 9.60 18.12
N LYS A 44 7.14 9.53 19.38
CA LYS A 44 5.70 9.41 19.73
C LYS A 44 4.87 10.58 19.21
N LYS A 45 5.40 11.80 19.22
CA LYS A 45 4.74 13.00 18.66
C LYS A 45 4.69 12.99 17.14
N MET A 46 5.62 12.30 16.45
CA MET A 46 5.57 12.14 15.00
C MET A 46 4.42 11.24 14.55
N ILE A 47 4.06 10.21 15.34
CA ILE A 47 3.10 9.17 14.91
C ILE A 47 1.77 9.76 14.40
N PRO A 48 1.08 10.68 15.12
CA PRO A 48 -0.14 11.30 14.60
C PRO A 48 0.06 12.04 13.28
N MET A 49 1.19 12.74 13.09
CA MET A 49 1.50 13.47 11.85
C MET A 49 1.70 12.50 10.68
N LEU A 50 2.43 11.40 10.89
CA LEU A 50 2.65 10.38 9.87
C LEU A 50 1.35 9.65 9.49
N ILE A 51 0.45 9.43 10.47
CA ILE A 51 -0.88 8.90 10.22
C ILE A 51 -1.72 9.87 9.39
N GLU A 52 -1.68 11.17 9.69
CA GLU A 52 -2.39 12.18 8.90
C GLU A 52 -1.87 12.24 7.45
N VAL A 53 -0.55 12.14 7.25
CA VAL A 53 0.03 11.99 5.90
C VAL A 53 -0.49 10.72 5.22
N ALA A 54 -0.55 9.60 5.94
CA ALA A 54 -1.06 8.35 5.41
C ALA A 54 -2.55 8.42 5.03
N GLN A 55 -3.37 9.14 5.80
CA GLN A 55 -4.77 9.41 5.45
C GLN A 55 -4.90 10.22 4.18
N ILE A 56 -4.02 11.21 3.95
CA ILE A 56 -3.97 11.93 2.68
C ILE A 56 -3.68 10.95 1.53
N MET A 57 -2.69 10.06 1.67
CA MET A 57 -2.40 9.05 0.64
C MET A 57 -3.59 8.11 0.39
N ASP A 58 -4.37 7.79 1.43
CA ASP A 58 -5.60 7.00 1.29
C ASP A 58 -6.60 7.67 0.36
N ASP A 59 -6.86 8.96 0.58
CA ASP A 59 -7.82 9.74 -0.20
C ASP A 59 -7.33 9.99 -1.64
N LEU A 60 -6.01 10.13 -1.84
CA LEU A 60 -5.43 10.19 -3.18
C LEU A 60 -5.58 8.86 -3.93
N TYR A 61 -5.35 7.74 -3.25
CA TYR A 61 -5.52 6.42 -3.87
C TYR A 61 -6.98 6.13 -4.22
N TRP A 62 -7.94 6.56 -3.40
CA TRP A 62 -9.36 6.50 -3.75
C TRP A 62 -9.66 7.15 -5.09
N GLN A 63 -9.08 8.33 -5.35
CA GLN A 63 -9.24 9.04 -6.61
C GLN A 63 -8.51 8.36 -7.78
N GLN A 64 -7.45 7.60 -7.52
CA GLN A 64 -6.74 6.81 -8.53
C GLN A 64 -7.49 5.51 -8.89
N ALA A 65 -8.01 4.81 -7.89
CA ALA A 65 -8.68 3.53 -8.03
C ALA A 65 -10.14 3.66 -8.52
N PHE A 66 -10.80 4.77 -8.17
CA PHE A 66 -12.22 4.99 -8.40
C PHE A 66 -12.51 6.43 -8.84
N ARG A 67 -13.36 6.56 -9.86
CA ARG A 67 -13.64 7.84 -10.54
C ARG A 67 -14.64 8.72 -9.81
N GLU A 68 -15.60 8.11 -9.13
CA GLU A 68 -16.64 8.87 -8.44
C GLU A 68 -16.12 9.34 -7.09
N ASN A 69 -16.77 10.38 -6.56
CA ASN A 69 -16.43 10.91 -5.25
C ASN A 69 -16.70 9.87 -4.15
N LYS A 70 -15.65 9.47 -3.43
CA LYS A 70 -15.69 8.51 -2.30
C LYS A 70 -16.84 8.78 -1.33
N VAL A 71 -17.00 10.02 -0.86
CA VAL A 71 -18.00 10.38 0.16
C VAL A 71 -19.41 10.20 -0.39
N THR A 72 -19.70 10.79 -1.55
CA THR A 72 -21.03 10.66 -2.19
C THR A 72 -21.36 9.21 -2.51
N PHE A 73 -20.38 8.44 -2.99
CA PHE A 73 -20.56 7.02 -3.27
C PHE A 73 -20.86 6.22 -2.01
N LEU A 74 -20.05 6.34 -0.95
CA LEU A 74 -20.26 5.59 0.30
C LEU A 74 -21.57 5.99 0.99
N ASP A 75 -21.91 7.29 1.01
CA ASP A 75 -23.17 7.79 1.59
C ASP A 75 -24.41 7.28 0.83
N SER A 76 -24.27 6.94 -0.45
CA SER A 76 -25.36 6.36 -1.24
C SER A 76 -25.68 4.91 -0.86
N LEU A 77 -24.74 4.20 -0.24
CA LEU A 77 -24.90 2.79 0.16
C LEU A 77 -25.64 2.73 1.49
N THR A 78 -26.86 2.20 1.51
CA THR A 78 -27.71 2.25 2.73
C THR A 78 -27.37 1.19 3.78
N PHE A 79 -26.72 0.09 3.38
CA PHE A 79 -26.35 -1.01 4.27
C PHE A 79 -24.87 -0.90 4.68
N ILE A 80 -24.61 -0.92 5.99
CA ILE A 80 -23.30 -0.63 6.57
C ILE A 80 -22.21 -1.62 6.14
N ASP A 81 -22.54 -2.91 5.97
CA ASP A 81 -21.54 -3.88 5.52
C ASP A 81 -21.25 -3.74 4.02
N THR A 82 -22.19 -3.22 3.22
CA THR A 82 -21.90 -2.82 1.83
C THR A 82 -20.91 -1.64 1.80
N GLN A 83 -21.10 -0.63 2.67
CA GLN A 83 -20.15 0.48 2.81
C GLN A 83 -18.76 -0.03 3.19
N LYS A 84 -18.64 -0.82 4.26
CA LYS A 84 -17.36 -1.40 4.69
C LYS A 84 -16.70 -2.23 3.62
N PHE A 85 -17.46 -3.02 2.87
CA PHE A 85 -16.91 -3.84 1.79
C PHE A 85 -16.37 -2.97 0.65
N ALA A 86 -17.08 -1.89 0.31
CA ALA A 86 -16.60 -0.90 -0.63
C ALA A 86 -15.35 -0.16 -0.11
N GLU A 87 -15.28 0.12 1.20
CA GLU A 87 -14.09 0.69 1.84
C GLU A 87 -12.87 -0.23 1.76
N ILE A 88 -13.04 -1.51 2.10
CA ILE A 88 -11.99 -2.53 2.01
C ILE A 88 -11.45 -2.62 0.58
N ASN A 89 -12.32 -2.48 -0.42
CA ASN A 89 -11.98 -2.68 -1.82
C ASN A 89 -11.65 -1.38 -2.57
N TYR A 90 -11.77 -0.21 -1.96
CA TYR A 90 -11.57 1.09 -2.61
C TYR A 90 -12.43 1.23 -3.88
N GLY A 91 -13.71 0.89 -3.75
CA GLY A 91 -14.70 0.96 -4.84
C GLY A 91 -15.62 -0.27 -4.90
N PRO A 92 -16.46 -0.35 -5.95
CA PRO A 92 -17.53 -1.35 -6.10
C PRO A 92 -17.08 -2.71 -6.67
N TRP A 93 -15.77 -3.02 -6.63
CA TRP A 93 -15.19 -4.24 -7.22
C TRP A 93 -14.46 -5.09 -6.19
N GLU A 94 -14.77 -6.38 -6.13
CA GLU A 94 -14.15 -7.31 -5.18
C GLU A 94 -12.74 -7.70 -5.64
N ARG A 95 -11.71 -7.13 -5.01
CA ARG A 95 -10.29 -7.30 -5.39
C ARG A 95 -9.85 -8.76 -5.36
N LEU A 96 -10.25 -9.51 -4.33
CA LEU A 96 -9.88 -10.93 -4.17
C LEU A 96 -10.67 -11.89 -5.08
N ASN A 97 -11.64 -11.39 -5.85
CA ASN A 97 -12.42 -12.15 -6.81
C ASN A 97 -12.22 -11.60 -8.24
N GLY A 98 -11.02 -11.12 -8.53
CA GLY A 98 -10.61 -10.63 -9.85
C GLY A 98 -11.34 -9.34 -10.26
N ASN A 99 -11.54 -8.42 -9.32
CA ASN A 99 -12.19 -7.13 -9.55
C ASN A 99 -13.60 -7.23 -10.16
N LYS A 100 -14.34 -8.31 -9.87
CA LYS A 100 -15.74 -8.43 -10.28
C LYS A 100 -16.58 -7.38 -9.53
N PRO A 101 -17.53 -6.70 -10.21
CA PRO A 101 -18.43 -5.79 -9.53
C PRO A 101 -19.33 -6.56 -8.56
N PHE A 102 -19.50 -6.04 -7.35
CA PHE A 102 -20.47 -6.58 -6.39
C PHE A 102 -21.73 -5.70 -6.27
N LEU A 103 -21.70 -4.48 -6.82
CA LEU A 103 -22.86 -3.61 -6.97
C LEU A 103 -23.46 -3.74 -8.37
N PRO A 104 -24.80 -3.83 -8.51
CA PRO A 104 -25.46 -4.10 -9.79
C PRO A 104 -25.31 -2.99 -10.83
N ASP A 105 -25.15 -1.74 -10.39
CA ASP A 105 -25.07 -0.56 -11.27
C ASP A 105 -23.66 -0.35 -11.85
N TYR A 106 -22.68 -1.16 -11.43
CA TYR A 106 -21.29 -1.05 -11.87
C TYR A 106 -20.91 -2.19 -12.81
N GLY A 107 -20.30 -1.82 -13.94
CA GLY A 107 -19.72 -2.76 -14.90
C GLY A 107 -18.37 -3.32 -14.45
N SER A 108 -17.62 -3.90 -15.39
CA SER A 108 -16.25 -4.34 -15.13
C SER A 108 -15.37 -3.14 -14.73
N LYS A 109 -14.42 -3.36 -13.82
CA LYS A 109 -13.45 -2.34 -13.43
C LYS A 109 -12.66 -1.88 -14.66
N PRO A 110 -12.53 -0.57 -14.93
CA PRO A 110 -11.68 -0.08 -16.00
C PRO A 110 -10.23 -0.53 -15.79
N LEU A 111 -9.59 -1.13 -16.81
CA LEU A 111 -8.21 -1.62 -16.70
C LEU A 111 -7.22 -0.49 -16.36
N GLY A 112 -7.47 0.72 -16.87
CA GLY A 112 -6.65 1.88 -16.57
C GLY A 112 -7.05 2.61 -15.28
N ALA A 113 -7.94 2.04 -14.46
CA ALA A 113 -8.57 2.66 -13.30
C ALA A 113 -9.02 4.11 -13.61
N ASN A 114 -8.52 5.10 -12.88
CA ASN A 114 -8.70 6.52 -13.17
C ASN A 114 -7.46 7.20 -13.78
N PHE A 115 -6.44 6.44 -14.16
CA PHE A 115 -5.19 7.00 -14.69
C PHE A 115 -5.29 7.52 -16.13
N TYR A 116 -6.23 6.98 -16.90
CA TYR A 116 -6.41 7.25 -18.33
C TYR A 116 -7.89 7.50 -18.64
N PRO A 117 -8.26 8.27 -19.69
CA PRO A 117 -9.65 8.42 -20.09
C PRO A 117 -10.27 7.07 -20.45
N GLN A 118 -11.50 6.77 -20.00
CA GLN A 118 -12.12 5.44 -20.20
C GLN A 118 -12.29 5.06 -21.66
N GLU A 119 -12.60 6.03 -22.52
CA GLU A 119 -12.80 5.83 -23.96
C GLU A 119 -11.49 5.85 -24.77
N MET A 120 -10.33 6.03 -24.11
CA MET A 120 -9.04 6.05 -24.78
C MET A 120 -8.65 4.65 -25.27
N THR A 121 -8.32 4.53 -26.56
CA THR A 121 -7.83 3.26 -27.11
C THR A 121 -6.33 3.12 -26.96
N LYS A 122 -5.82 1.89 -27.03
CA LYS A 122 -4.36 1.65 -27.00
C LYS A 122 -3.67 2.23 -28.24
N GLU A 123 -4.36 2.24 -29.39
CA GLU A 123 -3.87 2.80 -30.64
C GLU A 123 -3.74 4.32 -30.57
N GLU A 124 -4.74 4.99 -29.97
CA GLU A 124 -4.70 6.42 -29.73
C GLU A 124 -3.54 6.80 -28.81
N PHE A 125 -3.39 6.11 -27.68
CA PHE A 125 -2.27 6.31 -26.75
C PHE A 125 -0.91 6.07 -27.43
N ALA A 126 -0.80 5.03 -28.27
CA ALA A 126 0.42 4.73 -28.99
C ALA A 126 0.78 5.82 -30.01
N ALA A 127 -0.20 6.33 -30.75
CA ALA A 127 -0.01 7.33 -31.81
C ALA A 127 0.23 8.76 -31.29
N TRP A 128 -0.28 9.09 -30.11
CA TRP A 128 -0.06 10.40 -29.48
C TRP A 128 1.39 10.58 -29.04
N ASP A 129 2.03 11.67 -29.48
CA ASP A 129 3.43 11.97 -29.15
C ASP A 129 3.52 12.90 -27.93
N ASP A 130 3.83 12.32 -26.77
CA ASP A 130 4.17 13.04 -25.54
C ASP A 130 5.24 12.23 -24.78
N PRO A 131 6.39 12.82 -24.45
CA PRO A 131 7.49 12.12 -23.80
C PRO A 131 7.15 11.64 -22.37
N ASN A 132 6.12 12.21 -21.75
CA ASN A 132 5.70 11.89 -20.39
C ASN A 132 4.52 10.91 -20.34
N LYS A 133 3.98 10.46 -21.48
CA LYS A 133 2.79 9.57 -21.50
C LYS A 133 3.00 8.26 -20.75
N THR A 134 4.24 7.76 -20.68
CA THR A 134 4.62 6.55 -19.94
C THR A 134 5.26 6.84 -18.58
N ASN A 135 5.36 8.11 -18.17
CA ASN A 135 5.94 8.45 -16.88
C ASN A 135 5.05 7.90 -15.74
N LEU A 136 5.70 7.40 -14.68
CA LEU A 136 5.06 6.74 -13.53
C LEU A 136 4.11 7.66 -12.75
N TYR A 137 4.32 8.97 -12.82
CA TYR A 137 3.70 9.99 -11.96
C TYR A 137 2.84 10.98 -12.77
N THR A 138 2.22 10.52 -13.86
CA THR A 138 1.32 11.34 -14.68
C THR A 138 0.00 10.64 -14.92
N PHE A 139 -1.09 11.40 -14.84
CA PHE A 139 -2.37 11.01 -15.45
C PHE A 139 -2.36 11.36 -16.93
N ILE A 140 -3.15 10.64 -17.70
CA ILE A 140 -3.51 11.03 -19.06
C ILE A 140 -4.89 11.66 -19.02
N TRP A 141 -4.97 12.91 -19.44
CA TRP A 141 -6.19 13.69 -19.51
C TRP A 141 -6.65 13.84 -20.95
N ARG A 142 -7.97 13.93 -21.17
CA ARG A 142 -8.55 14.32 -22.45
C ARG A 142 -9.14 15.72 -22.31
N GLU A 143 -8.61 16.65 -23.09
CA GLU A 143 -9.07 18.03 -23.12
C GLU A 143 -10.42 18.16 -23.84
N GLU A 144 -11.06 19.33 -23.71
CA GLU A 144 -12.36 19.61 -24.34
C GLU A 144 -12.30 19.54 -25.89
N ASP A 145 -11.14 19.84 -26.48
CA ASP A 145 -10.91 19.74 -27.92
C ASP A 145 -10.64 18.29 -28.40
N GLY A 146 -10.63 17.34 -27.47
CA GLY A 146 -10.39 15.92 -27.71
C GLY A 146 -8.93 15.51 -27.68
N SER A 147 -7.98 16.44 -27.57
CA SER A 147 -6.55 16.13 -27.48
C SER A 147 -6.19 15.48 -26.14
N LEU A 148 -5.10 14.71 -26.12
CA LEU A 148 -4.56 14.11 -24.91
C LEU A 148 -3.43 14.96 -24.32
N ARG A 149 -3.35 15.00 -22.99
CA ARG A 149 -2.29 15.69 -22.23
C ARG A 149 -1.81 14.83 -21.07
N SER A 150 -0.50 14.76 -20.85
CA SER A 150 0.06 14.25 -19.60
C SER A 150 0.01 15.33 -18.53
N ILE A 151 -0.58 15.02 -17.38
CA ILE A 151 -0.63 15.92 -16.21
C ILE A 151 0.02 15.25 -15.00
N TRP A 152 0.92 15.95 -14.34
CA TRP A 152 1.69 15.43 -13.22
C TRP A 152 0.83 15.24 -11.96
N TYR A 153 1.16 14.25 -11.14
CA TYR A 153 0.42 13.98 -9.90
C TYR A 153 0.45 15.19 -8.94
N HIS A 154 1.60 15.84 -8.79
CA HIS A 154 1.73 17.04 -7.94
C HIS A 154 0.90 18.24 -8.46
N GLU A 155 0.58 18.28 -9.76
CA GLU A 155 -0.34 19.28 -10.32
C GLU A 155 -1.80 18.92 -10.00
N VAL A 156 -2.19 17.66 -10.22
CA VAL A 156 -3.56 17.18 -9.96
C VAL A 156 -3.92 17.25 -8.48
N PHE A 157 -2.99 16.85 -7.60
CA PHE A 157 -3.22 16.71 -6.16
C PHE A 157 -2.54 17.78 -5.33
N LYS A 158 -2.28 18.95 -5.93
CA LYS A 158 -1.44 20.02 -5.36
C LYS A 158 -1.71 20.30 -3.88
N GLU A 159 -2.95 20.60 -3.53
CA GLU A 159 -3.31 20.97 -2.15
C GLU A 159 -3.01 19.83 -1.16
N SER A 160 -3.37 18.60 -1.53
CA SER A 160 -3.14 17.41 -0.71
C SER A 160 -1.64 17.10 -0.55
N VAL A 161 -0.86 17.16 -1.62
CA VAL A 161 0.59 16.88 -1.55
C VAL A 161 1.35 18.00 -0.83
N GLU A 162 0.92 19.26 -0.93
CA GLU A 162 1.48 20.38 -0.17
C GLU A 162 1.20 20.22 1.34
N GLN A 163 -0.02 19.81 1.72
CA GLN A 163 -0.36 19.51 3.12
C GLN A 163 0.49 18.34 3.65
N ALA A 164 0.57 17.24 2.90
CA ALA A 164 1.37 16.07 3.26
C ALA A 164 2.86 16.44 3.41
N ALA A 165 3.42 17.22 2.48
CA ALA A 165 4.78 17.72 2.57
C ALA A 165 5.00 18.59 3.82
N GLY A 166 4.08 19.49 4.14
CA GLY A 166 4.13 20.31 5.35
C GLY A 166 4.16 19.49 6.64
N LEU A 167 3.37 18.41 6.72
CA LEU A 167 3.37 17.48 7.85
C LEU A 167 4.67 16.68 7.94
N LEU A 168 5.21 16.23 6.80
CA LEU A 168 6.51 15.55 6.74
C LEU A 168 7.65 16.44 7.23
N ILE A 169 7.67 17.73 6.87
CA ILE A 169 8.64 18.70 7.38
C ILE A 169 8.50 18.91 8.89
N GLN A 170 7.27 18.96 9.41
CA GLN A 170 7.03 19.03 10.85
C GLN A 170 7.55 17.78 11.57
N ALA A 171 7.25 16.59 11.05
CA ALA A 171 7.77 15.33 11.60
C ALA A 171 9.32 15.27 11.53
N ALA A 172 9.91 15.72 10.42
CA ALA A 172 11.36 15.81 10.26
C ALA A 172 12.02 16.75 11.29
N SER A 173 11.34 17.83 11.69
CA SER A 173 11.84 18.74 12.73
C SER A 173 11.95 18.09 14.12
N LEU A 174 11.17 17.03 14.37
CA LEU A 174 11.21 16.23 15.59
C LEU A 174 12.23 15.08 15.51
N ALA A 175 12.70 14.73 14.31
CA ALA A 175 13.52 13.56 14.07
C ALA A 175 14.94 13.74 14.64
N GLU A 176 15.28 12.93 15.63
CA GLU A 176 16.60 12.89 16.26
C GLU A 176 17.59 12.05 15.43
N ASP A 177 17.11 11.04 14.69
CA ASP A 177 17.90 10.30 13.72
C ASP A 177 18.10 11.12 12.44
N ALA A 178 19.35 11.40 12.10
CA ALA A 178 19.69 12.23 10.94
C ALA A 178 19.27 11.60 9.60
N GLY A 179 19.23 10.26 9.50
CA GLY A 179 18.79 9.55 8.31
C GLY A 179 17.29 9.72 8.10
N LEU A 180 16.49 9.50 9.15
CA LEU A 180 15.04 9.72 9.15
C LEU A 180 14.70 11.18 8.83
N LYS A 181 15.38 12.13 9.48
CA LYS A 181 15.19 13.55 9.18
C LYS A 181 15.40 13.87 7.70
N LYS A 182 16.56 13.47 7.16
CA LYS A 182 16.92 13.70 5.75
C LYS A 182 15.91 13.05 4.81
N TYR A 183 15.50 11.82 5.10
CA TYR A 183 14.50 11.10 4.31
C TYR A 183 13.16 11.85 4.28
N LEU A 184 12.62 12.24 5.44
CA LEU A 184 11.34 12.94 5.52
C LEU A 184 11.38 14.30 4.80
N GLU A 185 12.48 15.05 4.92
CA GLU A 185 12.69 16.31 4.19
C GLU A 185 12.70 16.12 2.67
N LEU A 186 13.43 15.11 2.17
CA LEU A 186 13.51 14.83 0.74
C LEU A 186 12.22 14.23 0.20
N ARG A 187 11.52 13.39 0.98
CA ARG A 187 10.23 12.83 0.58
C ARG A 187 9.14 13.90 0.54
N ALA A 188 9.17 14.88 1.44
CA ALA A 188 8.30 16.05 1.38
C ALA A 188 8.49 16.83 0.08
N LYS A 189 9.75 17.06 -0.33
CA LYS A 189 10.07 17.69 -1.62
C LYS A 189 9.56 16.84 -2.79
N ALA A 190 9.81 15.52 -2.76
CA ALA A 190 9.42 14.61 -3.83
C ALA A 190 7.90 14.62 -4.09
N LEU A 191 7.07 14.66 -3.04
CA LEU A 191 5.61 14.73 -3.19
C LEU A 191 5.12 15.95 -3.96
N VAL A 192 5.85 17.07 -3.92
CA VAL A 192 5.47 18.32 -4.61
C VAL A 192 6.21 18.54 -5.94
N THR A 193 7.08 17.59 -6.34
CA THR A 193 7.83 17.68 -7.60
C THR A 193 7.72 16.44 -8.49
N ASP A 194 7.13 15.35 -8.00
CA ASP A 194 7.12 14.02 -8.64
C ASP A 194 8.52 13.48 -9.00
N ASP A 195 9.55 13.88 -8.24
CA ASP A 195 10.92 13.38 -8.37
C ASP A 195 11.34 12.69 -7.07
N TYR A 196 11.24 11.37 -7.06
CA TYR A 196 11.43 10.54 -5.87
C TYR A 196 12.85 10.01 -5.70
N PHE A 197 13.73 10.17 -6.71
CA PHE A 197 15.04 9.51 -6.75
C PHE A 197 15.89 9.83 -5.50
N ASP A 198 16.08 11.11 -5.18
CA ASP A 198 16.89 11.52 -4.03
C ASP A 198 16.31 11.03 -2.69
N SER A 199 14.97 11.02 -2.58
CA SER A 199 14.28 10.56 -1.38
C SER A 199 14.41 9.04 -1.20
N ASP A 200 14.39 8.28 -2.29
CA ASP A 200 14.58 6.84 -2.29
C ASP A 200 16.03 6.48 -1.93
N ILE A 201 17.01 7.21 -2.47
CA ILE A 201 18.41 7.08 -2.05
C ILE A 201 18.56 7.36 -0.55
N ALA A 202 17.95 8.42 -0.03
CA ALA A 202 17.99 8.73 1.40
C ALA A 202 17.29 7.65 2.26
N TRP A 203 16.18 7.10 1.78
CA TRP A 203 15.48 6.00 2.44
C TRP A 203 16.33 4.72 2.47
N MET A 204 17.09 4.45 1.40
CA MET A 204 18.04 3.33 1.32
C MET A 204 19.21 3.50 2.30
N ASP A 205 19.71 4.73 2.46
CA ASP A 205 20.81 5.07 3.36
C ASP A 205 20.39 5.11 4.85
N MET A 206 19.08 5.17 5.15
CA MET A 206 18.54 5.20 6.50
C MET A 206 18.58 3.81 7.15
N LYS A 207 19.56 3.59 8.05
CA LYS A 207 19.79 2.28 8.72
C LYS A 207 19.40 2.23 10.20
N ASN A 208 19.64 3.31 10.95
CA ASN A 208 19.55 3.31 12.42
C ASN A 208 18.18 3.72 12.99
N ASN A 209 17.27 4.19 12.13
CA ASN A 209 15.94 4.65 12.47
C ASN A 209 15.13 3.60 13.26
N THR A 210 14.29 4.09 14.18
CA THR A 210 13.27 3.28 14.89
C THR A 210 11.94 3.34 14.16
N ILE A 211 11.47 4.54 13.78
CA ILE A 211 10.32 4.72 12.89
C ILE A 211 10.78 4.58 11.43
N ASP A 212 10.05 3.81 10.65
CA ASP A 212 10.12 3.83 9.19
C ASP A 212 8.77 4.29 8.62
N PHE A 213 8.81 4.97 7.48
CA PHE A 213 7.60 5.46 6.85
C PHE A 213 7.71 5.28 5.35
N VAL A 214 6.99 4.30 4.81
CA VAL A 214 6.85 4.11 3.36
C VAL A 214 5.68 4.98 2.93
N VAL A 215 5.88 5.93 2.02
CA VAL A 215 4.84 6.92 1.67
C VAL A 215 5.01 7.50 0.26
N GLY A 216 3.95 7.53 -0.54
CA GLY A 216 3.97 8.14 -1.88
C GLY A 216 3.43 7.19 -2.95
N PRO A 217 3.57 7.54 -4.24
CA PRO A 217 3.15 6.72 -5.36
C PRO A 217 4.23 5.67 -5.68
N ILE A 218 3.96 4.39 -5.44
CA ILE A 218 4.99 3.35 -5.40
C ILE A 218 4.71 2.18 -6.37
N GLU A 219 3.61 1.47 -6.17
CA GLU A 219 3.29 0.26 -6.94
C GLU A 219 2.42 0.59 -8.15
N ASN A 220 2.55 -0.14 -9.26
CA ASN A 220 1.82 0.11 -10.50
C ASN A 220 0.71 -0.93 -10.79
N TYR A 221 0.38 -1.81 -9.84
CA TYR A 221 -0.59 -2.88 -10.04
C TYR A 221 -2.03 -2.40 -10.31
N GLU A 222 -2.36 -1.18 -9.88
CA GLU A 222 -3.69 -0.60 -10.13
C GLU A 222 -3.89 -0.22 -11.61
N ASP A 223 -2.81 0.00 -12.35
CA ASP A 223 -2.82 0.17 -13.80
C ASP A 223 -2.71 -1.20 -14.49
N GLU A 224 -3.86 -1.88 -14.64
CA GLU A 224 -3.97 -3.13 -15.38
C GLU A 224 -3.99 -2.92 -16.92
N LEU A 225 -4.00 -1.67 -17.41
CA LEU A 225 -4.03 -1.37 -18.84
C LEU A 225 -2.64 -1.48 -19.47
N PHE A 226 -1.66 -0.85 -18.83
CA PHE A 226 -0.26 -0.80 -19.29
C PHE A 226 0.76 -1.10 -18.18
N GLY A 227 0.41 -0.95 -16.90
CA GLY A 227 1.35 -1.08 -15.80
C GLY A 227 2.39 0.04 -15.73
N TYR A 228 2.06 1.25 -16.21
CA TYR A 228 2.95 2.40 -16.09
C TYR A 228 2.69 3.21 -14.83
N LYS A 229 1.43 3.44 -14.47
CA LYS A 229 1.09 4.46 -13.46
C LYS A 229 1.15 3.91 -12.07
N THR A 230 1.81 4.65 -11.18
CA THR A 230 1.97 4.26 -9.78
C THR A 230 0.81 4.76 -8.93
N ALA A 231 0.50 4.02 -7.87
CA ALA A 231 -0.58 4.29 -6.94
C ALA A 231 -0.04 4.77 -5.58
N TYR A 232 -0.72 5.75 -4.98
CA TYR A 232 -0.39 6.28 -3.66
C TYR A 232 -0.64 5.23 -2.57
N GLU A 233 0.32 5.10 -1.66
CA GLU A 233 0.20 4.29 -0.45
C GLU A 233 1.00 4.89 0.71
N ALA A 234 0.68 4.42 1.91
CA ALA A 234 1.45 4.74 3.09
C ALA A 234 1.41 3.63 4.14
N GLY A 235 2.58 3.36 4.74
CA GLY A 235 2.76 2.43 5.85
C GLY A 235 3.62 3.05 6.93
N VAL A 236 3.04 3.23 8.13
CA VAL A 236 3.77 3.68 9.33
C VAL A 236 4.28 2.45 10.07
N LEU A 237 5.59 2.34 10.22
CA LEU A 237 6.27 1.13 10.65
C LEU A 237 7.17 1.40 11.85
N ILE A 238 7.18 0.49 12.82
CA ILE A 238 8.14 0.50 13.93
C ILE A 238 9.12 -0.65 13.73
N LYS A 239 10.41 -0.34 13.62
CA LYS A 239 11.45 -1.35 13.37
C LYS A 239 11.69 -2.19 14.61
N ASP A 240 11.59 -3.51 14.45
CA ASP A 240 12.02 -4.48 15.45
C ASP A 240 13.53 -4.70 15.31
N LYS A 241 14.33 -3.98 16.09
CA LYS A 241 15.80 -4.02 16.02
C LYS A 241 16.37 -5.37 16.48
N GLU A 242 15.70 -6.06 17.41
CA GLU A 242 16.15 -7.37 17.89
C GLU A 242 15.95 -8.43 16.80
N TRP A 243 14.76 -8.48 16.20
CA TRP A 243 14.47 -9.40 15.13
C TRP A 243 15.27 -9.09 13.87
N SER A 244 15.42 -7.81 13.53
CA SER A 244 16.26 -7.37 12.40
C SER A 244 17.70 -7.85 12.53
N LYS A 245 18.29 -7.79 13.73
CA LYS A 245 19.63 -8.34 13.98
C LYS A 245 19.74 -9.85 13.73
N ARG A 246 18.66 -10.61 13.96
CA ARG A 246 18.62 -12.05 13.61
C ARG A 246 18.63 -12.27 12.10
N LEU A 247 18.14 -11.30 11.33
CA LEU A 247 18.04 -11.34 9.86
C LEU A 247 19.32 -10.89 9.16
N GLU A 248 20.14 -10.02 9.79
CA GLU A 248 21.41 -9.52 9.23
C GLU A 248 22.33 -10.64 8.70
N LYS A 249 22.38 -11.78 9.40
CA LYS A 249 23.18 -12.94 8.98
C LYS A 249 22.79 -13.49 7.61
N PHE A 250 21.52 -13.34 7.19
CA PHE A 250 21.05 -13.86 5.90
C PHE A 250 21.58 -13.04 4.72
N ALA A 251 21.77 -11.72 4.90
CA ALA A 251 22.40 -10.89 3.89
C ALA A 251 23.83 -11.36 3.56
N ALA A 252 24.59 -11.81 4.58
CA ALA A 252 25.93 -12.35 4.40
C ALA A 252 25.97 -13.65 3.57
N TYR A 253 24.86 -14.41 3.50
CA TYR A 253 24.78 -15.64 2.69
C TYR A 253 24.40 -15.38 1.22
N LEU A 254 23.93 -14.20 0.84
CA LEU A 254 23.47 -13.92 -0.53
C LEU A 254 24.52 -14.26 -1.62
N PRO A 255 25.81 -13.90 -1.48
CA PRO A 255 26.82 -14.26 -2.49
C PRO A 255 27.03 -15.78 -2.61
N MET A 256 26.88 -16.52 -1.51
CA MET A 256 26.98 -17.97 -1.51
C MET A 256 25.76 -18.59 -2.20
N LEU A 257 24.55 -18.12 -1.86
CA LEU A 257 23.29 -18.58 -2.46
C LEU A 257 23.29 -18.37 -3.98
N GLN A 258 23.72 -17.19 -4.44
CA GLN A 258 23.81 -16.87 -5.86
C GLN A 258 24.72 -17.84 -6.63
N LYS A 259 25.89 -18.18 -6.07
CA LYS A 259 26.81 -19.16 -6.68
C LYS A 259 26.24 -20.58 -6.71
N GLN A 260 25.42 -20.92 -5.71
CA GLN A 260 24.85 -22.26 -5.54
C GLN A 260 23.50 -22.48 -6.23
N LEU A 261 22.95 -21.48 -6.93
CA LEU A 261 21.70 -21.64 -7.68
C LEU A 261 21.74 -22.88 -8.59
N PRO A 262 20.68 -23.71 -8.64
CA PRO A 262 20.65 -24.94 -9.44
C PRO A 262 20.31 -24.63 -10.91
N VAL A 263 21.06 -23.72 -11.52
CA VAL A 263 20.90 -23.24 -12.91
C VAL A 263 22.23 -23.28 -13.65
N ASP A 264 22.18 -23.14 -14.97
CA ASP A 264 23.38 -23.05 -15.81
C ASP A 264 24.33 -21.94 -15.32
N PRO A 265 25.66 -22.13 -15.39
CA PRO A 265 26.64 -21.13 -14.94
C PRO A 265 26.48 -19.74 -15.57
N LYS A 266 25.94 -19.65 -16.79
CA LYS A 266 25.71 -18.37 -17.49
C LYS A 266 24.69 -17.47 -16.79
N TYR A 267 23.81 -18.01 -15.95
CA TYR A 267 22.82 -17.25 -15.18
C TYR A 267 23.29 -16.85 -13.77
N LYS A 268 24.55 -17.17 -13.40
CA LYS A 268 25.13 -16.90 -12.07
C LYS A 268 26.07 -15.70 -12.04
N GLN A 269 26.05 -14.87 -13.08
CA GLN A 269 27.04 -13.79 -13.28
C GLN A 269 26.78 -12.57 -12.39
N GLU A 270 25.54 -12.42 -11.89
CA GLU A 270 25.16 -11.31 -11.02
C GLU A 270 25.86 -11.42 -9.66
N VAL A 271 26.30 -10.27 -9.15
CA VAL A 271 26.80 -10.11 -7.79
C VAL A 271 25.74 -9.35 -7.00
N PRO A 272 25.13 -9.96 -5.97
CA PRO A 272 24.15 -9.26 -5.14
C PRO A 272 24.73 -7.98 -4.55
N ALA A 273 23.97 -6.88 -4.62
CA ALA A 273 24.39 -5.61 -4.04
C ALA A 273 24.63 -5.74 -2.53
N THR A 274 25.72 -5.16 -2.03
CA THR A 274 26.09 -5.22 -0.61
C THR A 274 25.25 -4.30 0.29
N GLY A 275 24.47 -3.39 -0.30
CA GLY A 275 23.62 -2.43 0.41
C GLY A 275 22.19 -2.91 0.68
N SER A 276 21.85 -4.13 0.24
CA SER A 276 20.55 -4.74 0.49
C SER A 276 20.38 -5.15 1.94
N ASP A 277 19.29 -4.70 2.55
CA ASP A 277 18.97 -5.03 3.94
C ASP A 277 17.68 -5.85 4.04
N LEU A 278 17.61 -6.68 5.07
CA LEU A 278 16.43 -7.44 5.46
C LEU A 278 16.14 -7.16 6.92
N ASN A 279 15.03 -6.46 7.19
CA ASN A 279 14.64 -6.03 8.52
C ASN A 279 13.18 -6.41 8.81
N ALA A 280 12.83 -6.52 10.08
CA ALA A 280 11.48 -6.77 10.53
C ALA A 280 10.88 -5.53 11.21
N TYR A 281 9.58 -5.37 11.01
CA TYR A 281 8.82 -4.20 11.45
C TYR A 281 7.44 -4.63 11.94
N ASP A 282 6.91 -3.87 12.88
CA ASP A 282 5.49 -3.87 13.21
C ASP A 282 4.83 -2.71 12.44
N ILE A 283 3.86 -3.03 11.58
CA ILE A 283 3.05 -2.00 10.91
C ILE A 283 1.96 -1.53 11.87
N ILE A 284 1.82 -0.22 12.05
CA ILE A 284 0.82 0.36 12.97
C ILE A 284 -0.27 1.15 12.25
N TYR A 285 -0.03 1.52 10.99
CA TYR A 285 -1.02 2.15 10.12
C TYR A 285 -0.71 1.83 8.66
N SER A 286 -1.75 1.55 7.87
CA SER A 286 -1.68 1.16 6.46
C SER A 286 -2.76 1.90 5.69
N ALA A 287 -2.42 2.52 4.57
CA ALA A 287 -3.32 3.34 3.77
C ALA A 287 -3.01 3.25 2.27
N GLY A 288 -3.99 3.61 1.43
CA GLY A 288 -3.84 3.58 -0.03
C GLY A 288 -3.68 2.17 -0.59
N SER A 289 -2.89 1.99 -1.66
CA SER A 289 -2.81 0.70 -2.38
C SER A 289 -2.43 -0.49 -1.50
N MET A 290 -1.50 -0.33 -0.56
CA MET A 290 -1.12 -1.42 0.35
C MET A 290 -2.21 -1.84 1.35
N ASN A 291 -3.23 -1.00 1.53
CA ASN A 291 -4.38 -1.30 2.39
C ASN A 291 -5.57 -1.87 1.59
N ALA A 292 -5.52 -1.89 0.26
CA ALA A 292 -6.61 -2.33 -0.59
C ALA A 292 -6.78 -3.86 -0.59
N GLY A 293 -7.94 -4.36 -0.17
CA GLY A 293 -8.22 -5.79 -0.11
C GLY A 293 -7.30 -6.54 0.87
N SER A 294 -6.51 -7.49 0.35
CA SER A 294 -5.58 -8.27 1.17
C SER A 294 -4.42 -7.41 1.66
N LYS A 295 -4.11 -7.51 2.95
CA LYS A 295 -3.02 -6.74 3.57
C LYS A 295 -1.64 -7.30 3.22
N THR A 296 -0.72 -6.38 2.90
CA THR A 296 0.70 -6.65 2.66
C THR A 296 1.37 -7.27 3.89
N ILE A 297 2.29 -8.23 3.67
CA ILE A 297 3.09 -8.87 4.73
C ILE A 297 4.59 -8.61 4.60
N ALA A 298 5.05 -8.20 3.42
CA ALA A 298 6.43 -7.85 3.18
C ALA A 298 6.52 -6.85 2.03
N ILE A 299 7.55 -6.01 2.05
CA ILE A 299 7.80 -4.97 1.06
C ILE A 299 9.24 -5.15 0.53
N ASN A 300 9.46 -4.96 -0.77
CA ASN A 300 10.79 -4.92 -1.38
C ASN A 300 10.90 -3.69 -2.28
N LEU A 301 11.58 -2.65 -1.80
CA LEU A 301 11.60 -1.33 -2.44
C LEU A 301 13.03 -0.76 -2.48
N PRO A 302 13.27 0.28 -3.29
CA PRO A 302 12.34 0.89 -4.26
C PRO A 302 12.20 0.08 -5.55
N ASN A 303 11.15 0.33 -6.33
CA ASN A 303 10.93 -0.25 -7.65
C ASN A 303 11.84 0.37 -8.75
N ASP A 304 12.39 1.57 -8.51
CA ASP A 304 13.30 2.24 -9.45
C ASP A 304 14.62 1.49 -9.61
N GLU A 305 14.83 0.92 -10.80
CA GLU A 305 16.04 0.14 -11.13
C GLU A 305 17.32 0.97 -10.98
N ARG A 306 17.27 2.29 -11.18
CA ARG A 306 18.45 3.17 -11.03
C ARG A 306 18.92 3.16 -9.58
N VAL A 307 17.98 3.26 -8.64
CA VAL A 307 18.29 3.20 -7.20
C VAL A 307 18.72 1.79 -6.81
N GLN A 308 18.08 0.74 -7.34
CA GLN A 308 18.47 -0.64 -7.08
C GLN A 308 19.90 -0.94 -7.54
N LEU A 309 20.30 -0.43 -8.70
CA LEU A 309 21.67 -0.58 -9.22
C LEU A 309 22.70 0.14 -8.35
N GLU A 310 22.36 1.31 -7.79
CA GLU A 310 23.28 2.10 -6.97
C GLU A 310 23.36 1.62 -5.52
N LYS A 311 22.24 1.27 -4.89
CA LYS A 311 22.12 1.01 -3.45
C LYS A 311 21.58 -0.37 -3.08
N GLY A 312 21.05 -1.12 -4.03
CA GLY A 312 20.27 -2.34 -3.78
C GLY A 312 18.84 -2.04 -3.37
N SER A 313 18.22 -2.97 -2.65
CA SER A 313 16.84 -2.84 -2.16
C SER A 313 16.71 -3.14 -0.66
N ARG A 314 15.71 -2.55 -0.01
CA ARG A 314 15.32 -2.89 1.36
C ARG A 314 14.15 -3.85 1.34
N ARG A 315 14.27 -4.93 2.11
CA ARG A 315 13.22 -5.92 2.35
C ARG A 315 12.69 -5.75 3.76
N LEU A 316 11.42 -5.38 3.88
CA LEU A 316 10.76 -5.12 5.16
C LEU A 316 9.75 -6.24 5.40
N GLN A 317 9.94 -7.03 6.44
CA GLN A 317 8.97 -8.04 6.88
C GLN A 317 8.02 -7.43 7.91
N LEU A 318 6.72 -7.44 7.64
CA LEU A 318 5.70 -6.88 8.53
C LEU A 318 5.25 -7.96 9.53
N LYS A 319 6.02 -8.11 10.60
CA LYS A 319 5.95 -9.22 11.57
C LYS A 319 4.54 -9.37 12.17
N ASN A 320 3.96 -8.30 12.70
CA ASN A 320 2.60 -8.36 13.27
C ASN A 320 1.51 -8.68 12.23
N ALA A 321 1.64 -8.22 10.98
CA ALA A 321 0.73 -8.58 9.89
C ALA A 321 0.90 -10.04 9.45
N MET A 322 2.14 -10.54 9.37
CA MET A 322 2.43 -11.95 9.13
C MET A 322 1.83 -12.83 10.22
N LEU A 323 2.02 -12.46 11.49
CA LEU A 323 1.48 -13.19 12.64
C LEU A 323 -0.05 -13.23 12.60
N ALA A 324 -0.69 -12.10 12.30
CA ALA A 324 -2.13 -12.04 12.14
C ALA A 324 -2.66 -12.99 11.06
N LYS A 325 -2.01 -13.06 9.90
CA LYS A 325 -2.38 -14.02 8.83
C LYS A 325 -2.06 -15.47 9.23
N PHE A 326 -0.94 -15.70 9.93
CA PHE A 326 -0.60 -17.03 10.43
C PHE A 326 -1.70 -17.55 11.36
N ASP A 327 -2.08 -16.76 12.36
CA ASP A 327 -3.05 -17.14 13.38
C ASP A 327 -4.48 -17.28 12.84
N ASN A 328 -4.92 -16.34 12.01
CA ASN A 328 -6.33 -16.26 11.58
C ASN A 328 -6.61 -16.93 10.23
N ILE A 329 -5.59 -17.27 9.45
CA ILE A 329 -5.75 -17.86 8.12
C ILE A 329 -4.99 -19.18 8.03
N LEU A 330 -3.67 -19.18 8.23
CA LEU A 330 -2.85 -20.37 8.00
C LEU A 330 -3.16 -21.50 8.98
N LEU A 331 -3.26 -21.20 10.28
CA LEU A 331 -3.57 -22.21 11.31
C LEU A 331 -4.96 -22.85 11.09
N PRO A 332 -6.05 -22.10 10.87
CA PRO A 332 -7.35 -22.69 10.52
C PRO A 332 -7.30 -23.56 9.26
N ILE A 333 -6.63 -23.11 8.19
CA ILE A 333 -6.46 -23.90 6.96
C ILE A 333 -5.73 -25.21 7.25
N SER A 334 -4.71 -25.19 8.11
CA SER A 334 -3.97 -26.40 8.47
C SER A 334 -4.83 -27.45 9.19
N GLY A 335 -5.82 -27.01 9.96
CA GLY A 335 -6.78 -27.88 10.63
C GLY A 335 -7.69 -28.65 9.67
N VAL A 336 -7.82 -28.16 8.42
CA VAL A 336 -8.65 -28.77 7.37
C VAL A 336 -7.81 -29.55 6.36
N LEU A 337 -6.67 -29.00 5.94
CA LEU A 337 -5.91 -29.50 4.79
C LEU A 337 -4.68 -30.33 5.16
N ILE A 338 -4.20 -30.27 6.41
CA ILE A 338 -2.96 -30.94 6.83
C ILE A 338 -3.28 -32.09 7.79
N ASP A 339 -2.63 -33.24 7.59
CA ASP A 339 -2.75 -34.40 8.47
C ASP A 339 -2.33 -34.05 9.91
N GLU A 340 -3.07 -34.57 10.89
CA GLU A 340 -2.84 -34.26 12.31
C GLU A 340 -1.41 -34.54 12.76
N SER A 341 -0.77 -35.59 12.23
CA SER A 341 0.60 -35.96 12.58
C SER A 341 1.65 -34.94 12.13
N GLN A 342 1.32 -34.04 11.20
CA GLN A 342 2.23 -33.04 10.65
C GLN A 342 1.99 -31.62 11.18
N ARG A 343 0.85 -31.37 11.84
CA ARG A 343 0.45 -30.00 12.26
C ARG A 343 1.41 -29.39 13.28
N ASN A 344 2.12 -30.20 14.08
CA ASN A 344 3.15 -29.76 15.02
C ASN A 344 4.37 -29.10 14.36
N HIS A 345 4.55 -29.28 13.05
CA HIS A 345 5.61 -28.65 12.26
C HIS A 345 5.23 -27.27 11.72
N ILE A 346 3.97 -26.85 11.87
CA ILE A 346 3.48 -25.55 11.42
C ILE A 346 3.73 -24.54 12.54
N LYS A 347 4.76 -23.72 12.35
CA LYS A 347 5.23 -22.73 13.32
C LYS A 347 5.40 -21.39 12.63
N PHE A 348 5.26 -20.32 13.41
CA PHE A 348 5.48 -18.96 12.92
C PHE A 348 6.97 -18.64 12.69
N ASP A 349 7.83 -19.18 13.55
CA ASP A 349 9.28 -18.91 13.61
C ASP A 349 10.14 -19.57 12.53
#